data_AF-A0A9D1I8U5-F1
#
_entry.id   AF-A0A9D1I8U5-F1
#
_cell.length_a   1.000
_cell.length_b   1.000
_cell.length_c   1.000
_cell.angle_alpha   90.00
_cell.angle_beta   90.00
_cell.angle_gamma   90.00
#
_symmetry.space_group_name_H-M   'P 1'
#
loop_
_entity.id
_entity.type
_entity.pdbx_description
1 polymer ?
#
loop_
_entity_poly.entity_id
_entity_poly.type
_entity_poly.pdbx_seq_one_letter_code
_entity_poly.pdbx_strand_id
1 'polypeptide(L)'
;CYETARKHGKEIIVMEPVKGGTLARLPEQAEHLLKDYAPERSPASWAIRFAASLDGVLTVLSGMSNFEQLRDNMSYMKAFTPLKESEKMVLQKVVSAIHNAISIPCTGCNYCTVGCPQHIRIPEYFSLYNAEKRAPSKMISLQREYSNYTKNAGKASDCIACGQCERQCPQHIEIIRHLKDVAAIFESK
;
A
#
# COMPACT_ATOMS: atom_id res chain seq x y z
N CYS A 1 1.35 -3.98 -17.56
CA CYS A 1 0.47 -5.17 -17.71
C CYS A 1 -0.83 -4.80 -18.44
N TYR A 2 -1.61 -3.83 -17.97
CA TYR A 2 -2.88 -3.39 -18.59
C TYR A 2 -2.73 -3.06 -20.09
N GLU A 3 -1.84 -2.13 -20.45
CA GLU A 3 -1.63 -1.73 -21.86
C GLU A 3 -1.24 -2.90 -22.78
N THR A 4 -0.41 -3.81 -22.28
CA THR A 4 -0.02 -5.03 -22.99
C THR A 4 -1.23 -5.93 -23.22
N ALA A 5 -2.06 -6.17 -22.19
CA ALA A 5 -3.26 -6.97 -22.32
C ALA A 5 -4.25 -6.37 -23.34
N ARG A 6 -4.46 -5.05 -23.30
CA ARG A 6 -5.29 -4.33 -24.29
C ARG A 6 -4.75 -4.47 -25.70
N LYS A 7 -3.43 -4.29 -25.90
CA LYS A 7 -2.78 -4.45 -27.22
C LYS A 7 -3.00 -5.84 -27.83
N HIS A 8 -3.14 -6.88 -27.00
CA HIS A 8 -3.37 -8.26 -27.44
C HIS A 8 -4.85 -8.69 -27.39
N GLY A 9 -5.78 -7.74 -27.19
CA GLY A 9 -7.23 -8.03 -27.15
C GLY A 9 -7.63 -8.98 -26.02
N LYS A 10 -6.88 -8.99 -24.91
CA LYS A 10 -7.19 -9.84 -23.75
C LYS A 10 -8.18 -9.12 -22.83
N GLU A 11 -9.16 -9.87 -22.34
CA GLU A 11 -10.02 -9.43 -21.23
C GLU A 11 -9.23 -9.38 -19.94
N ILE A 12 -9.56 -8.41 -19.09
CA ILE A 12 -8.79 -8.11 -17.88
C ILE A 12 -9.66 -8.35 -16.66
N ILE A 13 -9.17 -9.16 -15.74
CA ILE A 13 -9.73 -9.32 -14.40
C ILE A 13 -8.77 -8.64 -13.42
N VAL A 14 -9.27 -7.66 -12.67
CA VAL A 14 -8.48 -6.93 -11.67
C VAL A 14 -8.68 -7.57 -10.31
N MET A 15 -7.60 -8.10 -9.76
CA MET A 15 -7.53 -8.62 -8.39
C MET A 15 -6.93 -7.56 -7.46
N GLU A 16 -7.35 -7.56 -6.20
CA GLU A 16 -6.91 -6.62 -5.15
C GLU A 16 -7.00 -5.13 -5.54
N PRO A 17 -8.18 -4.63 -6.00
CA PRO A 17 -8.34 -3.23 -6.41
C PRO A 17 -8.09 -2.23 -5.28
N VAL A 18 -8.22 -2.66 -4.03
CA VAL A 18 -7.99 -1.83 -2.82
C VAL A 18 -6.63 -2.07 -2.16
N LYS A 19 -5.73 -2.84 -2.80
CA LYS A 19 -4.36 -3.11 -2.36
C LYS A 19 -4.29 -3.61 -0.91
N GLY A 20 -4.88 -4.78 -0.62
CA GLY A 20 -4.95 -5.34 0.74
C GLY A 20 -5.68 -4.45 1.77
N GLY A 21 -6.51 -3.51 1.32
CA GLY A 21 -7.20 -2.54 2.17
C GLY A 21 -6.39 -1.28 2.48
N THR A 22 -5.17 -1.14 1.96
CA THR A 22 -4.39 0.10 2.10
C THR A 22 -5.11 1.29 1.48
N LEU A 23 -5.78 1.12 0.32
CA LEU A 23 -6.51 2.21 -0.32
C LEU A 23 -7.87 2.52 0.35
N ALA A 24 -8.31 1.69 1.29
CA ALA A 24 -9.45 2.01 2.15
C ALA A 24 -9.07 2.88 3.37
N ARG A 25 -7.76 3.03 3.65
CA ARG A 25 -7.21 3.83 4.76
C ARG A 25 -6.11 4.73 4.23
N LEU A 26 -6.51 5.89 3.74
CA LEU A 26 -5.60 6.85 3.11
C LEU A 26 -4.93 7.74 4.16
N PRO A 27 -3.77 8.35 3.84
CA PRO A 27 -3.27 9.49 4.60
C PRO A 27 -4.34 10.59 4.67
N GLU A 28 -4.40 11.33 5.77
CA GLU A 28 -5.44 12.33 6.04
C GLU A 28 -5.61 13.34 4.89
N GLN A 29 -4.51 13.88 4.37
CA GLN A 29 -4.54 14.80 3.23
C GLN A 29 -5.15 14.16 1.97
N ALA A 30 -4.82 12.89 1.70
CA ALA A 30 -5.34 12.16 0.55
C ALA A 30 -6.84 11.84 0.72
N GLU A 31 -7.27 11.51 1.94
CA GLU A 31 -8.68 11.28 2.25
C GLU A 31 -9.50 12.57 2.14
N HIS A 32 -8.97 13.69 2.63
CA HIS A 32 -9.63 15.01 2.55
C HIS A 32 -9.91 15.41 1.09
N LEU A 33 -8.94 15.22 0.19
CA LEU A 33 -9.13 15.50 -1.25
C LEU A 33 -10.30 14.72 -1.87
N LEU A 34 -10.52 13.48 -1.43
CA LEU A 34 -11.66 12.68 -1.91
C LEU A 34 -12.98 13.17 -1.31
N LYS A 35 -12.99 13.46 -0.01
CA LYS A 35 -14.17 13.92 0.72
C LYS A 35 -14.63 15.32 0.28
N ASP A 36 -13.71 16.21 -0.05
CA ASP A 36 -14.03 17.54 -0.59
C ASP A 36 -14.79 17.44 -1.92
N TYR A 37 -14.48 16.42 -2.72
CA TYR A 37 -15.11 16.22 -4.02
C TYR A 37 -16.41 15.41 -3.94
N ALA A 38 -16.44 14.34 -3.15
CA ALA A 38 -17.61 13.48 -2.96
C ALA A 38 -17.65 12.94 -1.51
N PRO A 39 -18.21 13.71 -0.56
CA PRO A 39 -18.16 13.39 0.87
C PRO A 39 -18.88 12.10 1.24
N GLU A 40 -19.86 11.69 0.43
CA GLU A 40 -20.66 10.48 0.62
C GLU A 40 -19.94 9.20 0.17
N ARG A 41 -18.80 9.31 -0.51
CA ARG A 41 -18.10 8.15 -1.10
C ARG A 41 -16.98 7.64 -0.22
N SER A 42 -16.94 6.33 -0.03
CA SER A 42 -15.85 5.66 0.65
C SER A 42 -14.56 5.71 -0.19
N PRO A 43 -13.36 5.74 0.42
CA PRO A 43 -12.10 5.59 -0.30
C PRO A 43 -12.01 4.30 -1.14
N ALA A 44 -12.60 3.21 -0.66
CA ALA A 44 -12.67 1.94 -1.38
C ALA A 44 -13.44 2.07 -2.70
N SER A 45 -14.54 2.84 -2.71
CA SER A 45 -15.34 3.08 -3.92
C SER A 45 -14.53 3.73 -5.04
N TRP A 46 -13.61 4.66 -4.70
CA TRP A 46 -12.74 5.32 -5.66
C TRP A 46 -11.77 4.34 -6.31
N ALA A 47 -11.14 3.48 -5.52
CA ALA A 47 -10.20 2.48 -6.02
C ALA A 47 -10.90 1.43 -6.92
N ILE A 48 -12.07 0.93 -6.50
CA ILE A 48 -12.82 -0.06 -7.28
C ILE A 48 -13.41 0.58 -8.55
N ARG A 49 -13.99 1.77 -8.46
CA ARG A 49 -14.49 2.48 -9.65
C ARG A 49 -13.37 2.84 -10.62
N PHE A 50 -12.18 3.20 -10.13
CA PHE A 50 -11.03 3.42 -10.99
C PHE A 50 -10.72 2.18 -11.83
N ALA A 51 -10.55 1.02 -11.18
CA ALA A 51 -10.28 -0.24 -11.86
C ALA A 51 -11.40 -0.62 -12.84
N ALA A 52 -12.66 -0.48 -12.42
CA ALA A 52 -13.83 -0.82 -13.24
C ALA A 52 -14.07 0.17 -14.40
N SER A 53 -13.49 1.37 -14.36
CA SER A 53 -13.63 2.37 -15.44
C SER A 53 -12.63 2.18 -16.57
N LEU A 54 -11.67 1.27 -16.41
CA LEU A 54 -10.68 1.00 -17.44
C LEU A 54 -11.31 0.15 -18.55
N ASP A 55 -11.01 0.52 -19.78
CA ASP A 55 -11.49 -0.21 -20.96
C ASP A 55 -10.96 -1.65 -20.97
N GLY A 56 -11.76 -2.61 -21.43
CA GLY A 56 -11.40 -4.03 -21.45
C GLY A 56 -11.31 -4.73 -20.08
N VAL A 57 -11.65 -4.06 -18.98
CA VAL A 57 -11.83 -4.72 -17.68
C VAL A 57 -13.18 -5.40 -17.65
N LEU A 58 -13.15 -6.73 -17.60
CA LEU A 58 -14.34 -7.59 -17.51
C LEU A 58 -14.85 -7.67 -16.07
N THR A 59 -13.95 -7.75 -15.09
CA THR A 59 -14.32 -7.98 -13.69
C THR A 59 -13.32 -7.35 -12.74
N VAL A 60 -13.82 -6.78 -11.64
CA VAL A 60 -13.02 -6.31 -10.51
C VAL A 60 -13.39 -7.12 -9.27
N LEU A 61 -12.42 -7.80 -8.67
CA LEU A 61 -12.64 -8.64 -7.50
C LEU A 61 -12.59 -7.81 -6.22
N SER A 62 -13.73 -7.30 -5.77
CA SER A 62 -13.85 -6.51 -4.55
C SER A 62 -13.79 -7.41 -3.30
N GLY A 63 -12.68 -7.37 -2.56
CA GLY A 63 -12.56 -8.03 -1.25
C GLY A 63 -13.24 -7.22 -0.14
N MET A 64 -13.79 -7.92 0.86
CA MET A 64 -14.44 -7.33 2.04
C MET A 64 -14.38 -8.29 3.23
N SER A 65 -14.38 -7.75 4.44
CA SER A 65 -14.29 -8.51 5.69
C SER A 65 -15.57 -8.44 6.54
N ASN A 66 -16.51 -7.55 6.20
CA ASN A 66 -17.76 -7.40 6.93
C ASN A 66 -18.91 -6.97 6.00
N PHE A 67 -20.14 -7.03 6.53
CA PHE A 67 -21.35 -6.70 5.79
C PHE A 67 -21.46 -5.23 5.40
N GLU A 68 -20.85 -4.31 6.16
CA GLU A 68 -20.87 -2.88 5.82
C GLU A 68 -20.08 -2.62 4.53
N GLN A 69 -18.89 -3.21 4.42
CA GLN A 69 -18.07 -3.16 3.21
C GLN A 69 -18.76 -3.83 2.02
N LEU A 70 -19.47 -4.95 2.23
CA LEU A 70 -20.28 -5.57 1.18
C LEU A 70 -21.35 -4.61 0.66
N ARG A 71 -22.11 -3.97 1.55
CA ARG A 71 -23.16 -3.02 1.18
C ARG A 71 -22.59 -1.80 0.46
N ASP A 72 -21.49 -1.26 0.96
CA ASP A 72 -20.76 -0.17 0.31
C ASP A 72 -20.35 -0.58 -1.11
N ASN A 73 -19.67 -1.74 -1.26
CA ASN A 73 -19.26 -2.28 -2.56
C ASN A 73 -20.41 -2.44 -3.55
N MET A 74 -21.54 -2.96 -3.09
CA MET A 74 -22.73 -3.10 -3.92
C MET A 74 -23.34 -1.75 -4.31
N SER A 75 -23.30 -0.74 -3.43
CA SER A 75 -23.98 0.53 -3.64
C SER A 75 -23.52 1.25 -4.91
N TYR A 76 -22.21 1.27 -5.17
CA TYR A 76 -21.63 1.95 -6.32
C TYR A 76 -21.44 1.05 -7.55
N MET A 77 -21.53 -0.27 -7.40
CA MET A 77 -21.50 -1.21 -8.53
C MET A 77 -22.91 -1.51 -9.09
N LYS A 78 -23.97 -1.40 -8.27
CA LYS A 78 -25.36 -1.60 -8.71
C LYS A 78 -25.79 -0.57 -9.76
N ALA A 79 -25.34 0.68 -9.62
CA ALA A 79 -25.56 1.77 -10.57
C ALA A 79 -24.21 2.32 -11.03
N PHE A 80 -23.38 1.43 -11.60
CA PHE A 80 -22.01 1.77 -11.97
C PHE A 80 -21.95 2.97 -12.90
N THR A 81 -21.17 3.97 -12.50
CA THR A 81 -20.83 5.13 -13.32
C THR A 81 -19.31 5.19 -13.44
N PRO A 82 -18.75 5.10 -14.65
CA PRO A 82 -17.31 5.28 -14.86
C PRO A 82 -16.80 6.61 -14.30
N LEU A 83 -15.50 6.67 -13.98
CA LEU A 83 -14.87 7.91 -13.54
C LEU A 83 -14.87 8.95 -14.66
N LYS A 84 -15.36 10.15 -14.33
CA LYS A 84 -15.27 11.35 -15.16
C LYS A 84 -13.86 11.93 -15.12
N GLU A 85 -13.54 12.80 -16.08
CA GLU A 85 -12.22 13.45 -16.13
C GLU A 85 -11.93 14.27 -14.86
N SER A 86 -12.93 14.95 -14.29
CA SER A 86 -12.78 15.67 -13.03
C SER A 86 -12.39 14.77 -11.85
N GLU A 87 -12.97 13.56 -11.79
CA GLU A 87 -12.65 12.55 -10.79
C GLU A 87 -11.21 12.04 -10.98
N LYS A 88 -10.78 11.81 -12.22
CA LYS A 88 -9.41 11.40 -12.53
C LYS A 88 -8.38 12.46 -12.12
N MET A 89 -8.69 13.76 -12.32
CA MET A 89 -7.83 14.85 -11.85
C MET A 89 -7.71 14.89 -10.32
N VAL A 90 -8.79 14.60 -9.58
CA VAL A 90 -8.73 14.45 -8.11
C VAL A 90 -7.84 13.27 -7.74
N LEU A 91 -7.99 12.12 -8.40
CA LEU A 91 -7.15 10.94 -8.14
C LEU A 91 -5.66 11.21 -8.37
N GLN A 92 -5.29 12.03 -9.36
CA GLN A 92 -3.89 12.42 -9.55
C GLN A 92 -3.33 13.18 -8.33
N LYS A 93 -4.11 14.09 -7.74
CA LYS A 93 -3.71 14.80 -6.51
C LYS A 93 -3.60 13.84 -5.32
N VAL A 94 -4.54 12.91 -5.21
CA VAL A 94 -4.55 11.86 -4.17
C VAL A 94 -3.31 10.98 -4.27
N VAL A 95 -2.93 10.55 -5.48
CA VAL A 95 -1.70 9.78 -5.70
C VAL A 95 -0.47 10.55 -5.23
N SER A 96 -0.35 11.83 -5.57
CA SER A 96 0.75 12.68 -5.10
C SER A 96 0.76 12.81 -3.58
N ALA A 97 -0.39 13.00 -2.94
CA ALA A 97 -0.50 13.06 -1.48
C ALA A 97 -0.10 11.73 -0.81
N ILE A 98 -0.49 10.59 -1.41
CA ILE A 98 -0.08 9.26 -0.93
C ILE A 98 1.44 9.09 -1.05
N HIS A 99 2.04 9.44 -2.18
CA HIS A 99 3.49 9.32 -2.37
C HIS A 99 4.27 10.21 -1.41
N ASN A 100 3.80 11.43 -1.15
CA ASN A 100 4.44 12.33 -0.18
C ASN A 100 4.34 11.83 1.27
N ALA A 101 3.32 11.02 1.58
CA ALA A 101 3.09 10.48 2.92
C ALA A 101 3.79 9.13 3.18
N ILE A 102 4.37 8.48 2.15
CA ILE A 102 5.03 7.18 2.25
C ILE A 102 6.52 7.34 1.99
N SER A 103 7.35 7.13 3.02
CA SER A 103 8.81 7.22 2.87
C SER A 103 9.40 6.00 2.15
N ILE A 104 8.86 4.81 2.39
CA ILE A 104 9.30 3.55 1.76
C ILE A 104 8.10 2.89 1.06
N PRO A 105 8.10 2.71 -0.27
CA PRO A 105 6.94 2.22 -1.03
C PRO A 105 6.72 0.69 -0.92
N CYS A 106 6.86 0.14 0.28
CA CYS A 106 6.64 -1.28 0.59
C CYS A 106 5.16 -1.66 0.50
N THR A 107 4.87 -2.82 -0.10
CA THR A 107 3.52 -3.36 -0.23
C THR A 107 3.17 -4.45 0.77
N GLY A 108 4.11 -4.87 1.62
CA GLY A 108 3.84 -5.94 2.59
C GLY A 108 3.81 -7.36 2.02
N CYS A 109 4.29 -7.57 0.78
CA CYS A 109 4.17 -8.87 0.09
C CYS A 109 5.03 -10.02 0.65
N ASN A 110 5.93 -9.75 1.59
CA ASN A 110 6.83 -10.74 2.22
C ASN A 110 7.81 -11.49 1.30
N TYR A 111 7.87 -11.22 -0.01
CA TYR A 111 8.86 -11.88 -0.87
C TYR A 111 10.31 -11.66 -0.40
N CYS A 112 10.62 -10.49 0.14
CA CYS A 112 11.96 -10.17 0.64
C CYS A 112 12.39 -10.95 1.90
N THR A 113 11.47 -11.61 2.61
CA THR A 113 11.80 -12.34 3.85
C THR A 113 12.23 -13.78 3.57
N VAL A 114 11.81 -14.34 2.44
CA VAL A 114 12.11 -15.73 2.06
C VAL A 114 13.60 -15.89 1.81
N GLY A 115 14.25 -16.70 2.65
CA GLY A 115 15.67 -17.02 2.56
C GLY A 115 16.61 -15.89 3.01
N CYS A 116 16.12 -14.88 3.74
CA CYS A 116 17.01 -13.92 4.42
C CYS A 116 17.86 -14.66 5.46
N PRO A 117 19.21 -14.68 5.36
CA PRO A 117 20.07 -15.42 6.30
C PRO A 117 19.97 -14.91 7.74
N GLN A 118 19.53 -13.67 7.91
CA GLN A 118 19.39 -12.99 9.20
C GLN A 118 17.94 -12.99 9.68
N HIS A 119 17.02 -13.62 8.95
CA HIS A 119 15.60 -13.72 9.30
C HIS A 119 14.95 -12.36 9.65
N ILE A 120 15.31 -11.30 8.90
CA ILE A 120 14.85 -9.93 9.14
C ILE A 120 13.40 -9.76 8.67
N ARG A 121 12.54 -9.16 9.51
CA ARG A 121 11.14 -8.84 9.20
C ARG A 121 11.01 -7.53 8.43
N ILE A 122 11.57 -7.52 7.22
CA ILE A 122 11.70 -6.32 6.37
C ILE A 122 10.36 -5.59 6.18
N PRO A 123 9.24 -6.25 5.82
CA PRO A 123 7.97 -5.55 5.61
C PRO A 123 7.43 -4.88 6.86
N GLU A 124 7.51 -5.54 8.02
CA GLU A 124 7.07 -5.00 9.30
C GLU A 124 7.94 -3.80 9.71
N TYR A 125 9.25 -3.88 9.51
CA TYR A 125 10.17 -2.77 9.80
C TYR A 125 9.92 -1.55 8.92
N PHE A 126 9.64 -1.75 7.64
CA PHE A 126 9.26 -0.65 6.75
C PHE A 126 7.89 -0.06 7.09
N SER A 127 6.96 -0.89 7.57
CA SER A 127 5.66 -0.41 8.07
C SER A 127 5.84 0.49 9.30
N LEU A 128 6.68 0.07 10.26
CA LEU A 128 7.00 0.87 11.45
C LEU A 128 7.71 2.18 11.10
N TYR A 129 8.70 2.13 10.20
CA TYR A 129 9.40 3.33 9.72
C TYR A 129 8.44 4.32 9.06
N ASN A 130 7.59 3.85 8.16
CA ASN A 130 6.59 4.71 7.53
C ASN A 130 5.58 5.26 8.55
N ALA A 131 5.23 4.50 9.59
CA ALA A 131 4.35 4.98 10.66
C ALA A 131 5.01 6.07 11.50
N GLU A 132 6.31 5.94 11.80
CA GLU A 132 7.09 6.95 12.50
C GLU A 132 7.15 8.24 11.69
N LYS A 133 7.46 8.15 10.39
CA LYS A 133 7.53 9.32 9.50
C LYS A 133 6.20 10.05 9.34
N ARG A 134 5.07 9.33 9.43
CA ARG A 134 3.73 9.94 9.41
C ARG A 134 3.35 10.57 10.74
N ALA A 135 3.74 9.98 11.86
CA ALA A 135 3.34 10.42 13.19
C ALA A 135 4.46 10.23 14.22
N PRO A 136 5.45 11.14 14.27
CA PRO A 136 6.61 11.02 15.17
C PRO A 136 6.22 10.95 16.66
N SER A 137 5.06 11.51 17.03
CA SER A 137 4.52 11.45 18.40
C SER A 137 4.22 10.03 18.91
N LYS A 138 4.17 9.02 18.03
CA LYS A 138 3.94 7.61 18.37
C LYS A 138 5.21 6.79 18.55
N MET A 139 6.39 7.42 18.60
CA MET A 139 7.68 6.72 18.63
C MET A 139 7.77 5.67 19.75
N ILE A 140 7.29 5.96 20.97
CA ILE A 140 7.34 5.00 22.09
C ILE A 140 6.59 3.70 21.78
N SER A 141 5.37 3.79 21.21
CA SER A 141 4.60 2.59 20.87
C SER A 141 5.25 1.81 19.73
N LEU A 142 5.77 2.51 18.71
CA LEU A 142 6.43 1.89 17.56
C LEU A 142 7.75 1.21 17.96
N GLN A 143 8.51 1.83 18.87
CA GLN A 143 9.74 1.25 19.45
C GLN A 143 9.45 -0.06 20.19
N ARG A 144 8.34 -0.12 20.93
CA ARG A 144 7.89 -1.35 21.61
C ARG A 144 7.52 -2.45 20.61
N GLU A 145 6.82 -2.10 19.53
CA GLU A 145 6.52 -3.04 18.45
C GLU A 145 7.79 -3.56 17.77
N TYR A 146 8.72 -2.67 17.44
CA TYR A 146 10.03 -3.03 16.89
C TYR A 146 10.75 -4.02 17.81
N SER A 147 10.86 -3.68 19.10
CA SER A 147 11.50 -4.51 20.12
C SER A 147 10.84 -5.89 20.25
N ASN A 148 9.52 -5.97 20.08
CA ASN A 148 8.79 -7.23 20.09
C ASN A 148 9.12 -8.09 18.87
N TYR A 149 9.19 -7.51 17.67
CA TYR A 149 9.60 -8.24 16.46
C TYR A 149 11.04 -8.76 16.56
N THR A 150 11.95 -7.99 17.14
CA THR A 150 13.36 -8.40 17.28
C THR A 150 13.61 -9.49 18.33
N LYS A 151 12.58 -9.93 19.08
CA LYS A 151 12.72 -11.05 20.03
C LYS A 151 12.90 -12.40 19.33
N ASN A 152 12.36 -12.54 18.13
CA ASN A 152 12.35 -13.79 17.36
C ASN A 152 12.72 -13.60 15.89
N ALA A 153 13.33 -12.45 15.55
CA ALA A 153 13.81 -12.12 14.21
C ALA A 153 15.07 -11.26 14.31
N GLY A 154 15.90 -11.27 13.26
CA GLY A 154 17.07 -10.40 13.19
C GLY A 154 16.67 -8.92 13.12
N LYS A 155 17.47 -8.08 13.76
CA LYS A 155 17.36 -6.62 13.74
C LYS A 155 17.63 -6.06 12.34
N ALA A 156 17.21 -4.83 12.10
CA ALA A 156 17.55 -4.13 10.87
C ALA A 156 19.07 -3.97 10.70
N SER A 157 19.79 -3.72 11.82
CA SER A 157 21.27 -3.65 11.82
C SER A 157 21.99 -4.97 11.56
N ASP A 158 21.31 -6.13 11.72
CA ASP A 158 21.90 -7.44 11.43
C ASP A 158 22.08 -7.68 9.92
N CYS A 159 21.54 -6.81 9.07
CA CYS A 159 21.62 -6.93 7.61
C CYS A 159 23.08 -6.98 7.11
N ILE A 160 23.47 -8.15 6.57
CA ILE A 160 24.78 -8.39 5.94
C ILE A 160 24.88 -7.91 4.48
N ALA A 161 23.89 -7.17 3.99
CA ALA A 161 23.86 -6.61 2.63
C ALA A 161 24.05 -7.62 1.48
N CYS A 162 23.51 -8.84 1.58
CA CYS A 162 23.66 -9.88 0.54
C CYS A 162 22.87 -9.63 -0.77
N GLY A 163 21.95 -8.65 -0.78
CA GLY A 163 21.17 -8.24 -1.96
C GLY A 163 20.04 -9.18 -2.40
N GLN A 164 19.82 -10.31 -1.71
CA GLN A 164 18.78 -11.27 -2.10
C GLN A 164 17.38 -10.66 -2.04
N CYS A 165 17.09 -9.91 -0.97
CA CYS A 165 15.79 -9.27 -0.77
C CYS A 165 15.46 -8.27 -1.89
N GLU A 166 16.44 -7.49 -2.35
CA GLU A 166 16.25 -6.49 -3.41
C GLU A 166 15.97 -7.17 -4.76
N ARG A 167 16.67 -8.27 -5.08
CA ARG A 167 16.43 -9.05 -6.32
C ARG A 167 15.02 -9.63 -6.40
N GLN A 168 14.41 -9.96 -5.26
CA GLN A 168 13.05 -10.51 -5.19
C GLN A 168 11.98 -9.44 -5.02
N CYS A 169 12.36 -8.17 -4.79
CA CYS A 169 11.41 -7.11 -4.52
C CYS A 169 10.69 -6.69 -5.82
N PRO A 170 9.37 -6.91 -5.97
CA PRO A 170 8.63 -6.55 -7.17
C PRO A 170 8.45 -5.03 -7.31
N GLN A 171 8.82 -4.27 -6.28
CA GLN A 171 8.77 -2.80 -6.27
C GLN A 171 10.15 -2.17 -6.47
N HIS A 172 11.20 -2.98 -6.69
CA HIS A 172 12.58 -2.53 -6.87
C HIS A 172 13.06 -1.56 -5.77
N ILE A 173 12.68 -1.84 -4.52
CA ILE A 173 13.05 -1.03 -3.36
C ILE A 173 14.52 -1.28 -3.01
N GLU A 174 15.26 -0.22 -2.69
CA GLU A 174 16.60 -0.26 -2.11
C GLU A 174 16.53 -0.72 -0.64
N ILE A 175 16.16 -1.99 -0.43
CA ILE A 175 15.89 -2.56 0.89
C ILE A 175 17.09 -2.40 1.83
N ILE A 176 18.30 -2.63 1.35
CA ILE A 176 19.52 -2.56 2.19
C ILE A 176 19.72 -1.13 2.69
N ARG A 177 19.52 -0.13 1.83
CA ARG A 177 19.62 1.29 2.24
C ARG A 177 18.58 1.60 3.31
N HIS A 178 17.32 1.24 3.07
CA HIS A 178 16.25 1.52 4.00
C HIS A 178 16.35 0.77 5.33
N LEU A 179 16.94 -0.44 5.36
CA LEU A 179 17.23 -1.11 6.63
C LEU A 179 18.24 -0.32 7.49
N LYS A 180 19.19 0.38 6.87
CA LYS A 180 20.08 1.30 7.60
C LYS A 180 19.29 2.47 8.18
N ASP A 181 18.35 3.03 7.43
CA ASP A 181 17.48 4.11 7.91
C ASP A 181 16.62 3.63 9.09
N VAL A 182 16.08 2.41 9.02
CA VAL A 182 15.33 1.77 10.12
C VAL A 182 16.21 1.62 11.36
N ALA A 183 17.41 1.04 11.20
CA ALA A 183 18.33 0.84 12.31
C ALA A 183 18.71 2.19 12.97
N ALA A 184 18.94 3.23 12.17
CA ALA A 184 19.27 4.55 12.66
C ALA A 184 18.15 5.20 13.48
N ILE A 185 16.89 4.80 13.30
CA ILE A 185 15.73 5.33 14.06
C ILE A 185 15.40 4.47 15.27
N PHE A 186 15.38 3.14 15.11
CA PHE A 186 14.87 2.23 16.13
C PHE A 186 15.96 1.58 17.00
N GLU A 187 17.23 1.72 16.64
CA GLU A 187 18.34 1.08 17.36
C GLU A 187 19.41 2.06 17.84
N SER A 188 19.29 3.34 17.47
CA SER A 188 20.09 4.41 18.05
C SER A 188 19.68 4.63 19.52
N LYS A 189 20.69 4.72 20.39
CA LYS A 189 20.52 4.95 21.83
C LYS A 189 20.31 6.42 22.13
#